data_AF-A0A7D5MDL7-F1
#
_entry.id   AF-A0A7D5MDL7-F1
#
_cell.length_a   1.000
_cell.length_b   1.000
_cell.length_c   1.000
_cell.angle_alpha   90.00
_cell.angle_beta   90.00
_cell.angle_gamma   90.00
#
_symmetry.space_group_name_H-M   'P 1'
#
loop_
_entity.id
_entity.type
_entity.pdbx_description
1 polymer ?
#
loop_
_entity_poly.entity_id
_entity_poly.type
_entity_poly.pdbx_seq_one_letter_code
_entity_poly.pdbx_strand_id
1 'polypeptide(L)' 'MIINRMTVTKIAKLPVFLNKIIDDVTVIGLAAQMLELRFKKSLDDETTMYFQQIRNRCNVISKNIYKNANDFPSSN' A
#
# COMPACT_ATOMS: atom_id res chain seq x y z
N MET A 1 -20.76 -32.18 -7.94
CA MET A 1 -19.47 -31.55 -7.58
C MET A 1 -19.69 -30.05 -7.44
N ILE A 2 -20.06 -29.58 -6.24
CA ILE A 2 -20.32 -28.16 -5.93
C ILE A 2 -19.06 -27.59 -5.27
N ILE A 3 -17.99 -27.57 -6.04
CA ILE A 3 -16.80 -26.78 -5.72
C ILE A 3 -16.67 -25.93 -6.98
N ASN A 4 -17.04 -24.65 -6.95
CA ASN A 4 -16.45 -23.65 -7.87
C ASN A 4 -17.03 -22.24 -7.77
N ARG A 5 -18.30 -22.01 -7.41
CA ARG A 5 -18.81 -20.62 -7.49
C ARG A 5 -18.38 -19.71 -6.34
N MET A 6 -18.38 -20.21 -5.10
CA MET A 6 -18.08 -19.39 -3.91
C MET A 6 -16.57 -19.11 -3.74
N THR A 7 -15.73 -20.06 -4.16
CA THR A 7 -14.26 -19.96 -4.08
C THR A 7 -13.72 -19.00 -5.13
N VAL A 8 -14.20 -19.10 -6.38
CA VAL A 8 -13.75 -18.23 -7.49
C VAL A 8 -14.12 -16.76 -7.25
N THR A 9 -15.30 -16.47 -6.69
CA THR A 9 -15.68 -15.08 -6.36
C THR A 9 -14.88 -14.48 -5.21
N LYS A 10 -14.46 -15.28 -4.22
CA LYS A 10 -13.57 -14.81 -3.13
C LYS A 10 -12.15 -14.56 -3.64
N ILE A 11 -11.63 -15.44 -4.50
CA ILE A 11 -10.30 -15.32 -5.11
C ILE A 11 -10.23 -14.08 -6.01
N ALA A 12 -11.24 -13.79 -6.84
CA ALA A 12 -11.23 -12.62 -7.71
C ALA A 12 -11.36 -11.28 -6.96
N LYS A 13 -11.99 -11.27 -5.78
CA LYS A 13 -12.14 -10.05 -4.94
C LYS A 13 -10.86 -9.69 -4.19
N LEU A 14 -9.97 -10.65 -3.95
CA LEU A 14 -8.75 -10.43 -3.18
C LEU A 14 -7.75 -9.50 -3.92
N PRO A 15 -7.42 -9.70 -5.21
CA PRO A 15 -6.56 -8.77 -5.96
C PRO A 15 -7.11 -7.34 -6.00
N VAL A 16 -8.42 -7.19 -6.20
CA VAL A 16 -9.08 -5.86 -6.20
C VAL A 16 -8.97 -5.18 -4.85
N PHE A 17 -9.18 -5.93 -3.76
CA PHE A 17 -9.01 -5.43 -2.41
C PHE A 17 -7.56 -5.05 -2.09
N LEU A 18 -6.59 -5.87 -2.49
CA LEU A 18 -5.16 -5.59 -2.29
C LEU A 18 -4.72 -4.34 -3.06
N ASN A 19 -5.16 -4.19 -4.32
CA ASN A 19 -4.85 -3.00 -5.12
C ASN A 19 -5.41 -1.73 -4.47
N LYS A 20 -6.64 -1.78 -3.93
CA LYS A 20 -7.20 -0.65 -3.18
C LYS A 20 -6.36 -0.25 -1.98
N ILE A 21 -5.87 -1.22 -1.19
CA ILE A 21 -4.98 -0.92 -0.05
C ILE A 21 -3.68 -0.28 -0.54
N ILE A 22 -3.11 -0.77 -1.62
CA ILE A 22 -1.87 -0.21 -2.21
C ILE A 22 -2.11 1.23 -2.65
N ASP A 23 -3.24 1.51 -3.31
CA ASP A 23 -3.62 2.86 -3.73
C ASP A 23 -3.75 3.79 -2.52
N ASP A 24 -4.50 3.38 -1.48
CA ASP A 24 -4.70 4.16 -0.26
C ASP A 24 -3.36 4.48 0.45
N VAL A 25 -2.47 3.47 0.58
CA VAL A 25 -1.14 3.64 1.20
C VAL A 25 -0.24 4.55 0.36
N THR A 26 -0.35 4.47 -0.97
CA THR A 26 0.40 5.33 -1.90
C THR A 26 -0.04 6.78 -1.78
N VAL A 27 -1.35 7.04 -1.68
CA VAL A 27 -1.90 8.39 -1.48
C VAL A 27 -1.37 9.02 -0.19
N ILE A 28 -1.29 8.26 0.91
CA ILE A 28 -0.72 8.75 2.18
C ILE A 28 0.75 9.14 2.01
N GLY A 29 1.55 8.29 1.35
CA GLY A 29 2.98 8.57 1.11
C GLY A 29 3.20 9.82 0.24
N LEU A 30 2.37 10.01 -0.78
CA LEU A 30 2.38 11.21 -1.64
C LEU A 30 1.93 12.46 -0.88
N ALA A 31 0.91 12.36 -0.03
CA ALA A 31 0.44 13.47 0.79
C ALA A 31 1.53 13.96 1.74
N ALA A 32 2.25 13.04 2.41
CA ALA A 32 3.39 13.39 3.26
C ALA A 32 4.50 14.11 2.47
N GLN A 33 4.82 13.63 1.27
CA GLN A 33 5.79 14.29 0.38
C GLN A 33 5.32 15.68 -0.06
N MET A 34 4.04 15.84 -0.39
CA MET A 34 3.48 17.13 -0.79
C MET A 34 3.51 18.13 0.36
N LEU A 35 3.23 17.71 1.59
CA LEU A 35 3.33 18.54 2.78
C LEU A 35 4.78 18.97 3.05
N GLU A 36 5.73 18.03 2.98
CA GLU A 36 7.18 18.33 3.08
C GLU A 36 7.60 19.39 2.05
N LEU A 37 7.21 19.23 0.79
CA LEU A 37 7.55 20.17 -0.29
C LEU A 37 6.86 21.53 -0.12
N ARG A 38 5.58 21.55 0.25
CA ARG A 38 4.78 22.77 0.39
C ARG A 38 5.28 23.65 1.53
N PHE A 39 5.71 23.04 2.62
CA PHE A 39 6.10 23.74 3.85
C PHE A 39 7.59 23.67 4.14
N LYS A 40 8.43 23.27 3.17
CA LYS A 40 9.88 23.04 3.34
C LYS A 40 10.64 24.13 4.12
N LYS A 41 10.25 25.40 3.99
CA LYS A 41 10.90 26.55 4.66
C LYS A 41 10.43 26.78 6.10
N SER A 42 9.32 26.17 6.50
CA SER A 42 8.67 26.36 7.80
C SER A 42 8.65 25.09 8.66
N LEU A 43 9.20 23.98 8.16
CA LEU A 43 9.33 22.74 8.91
C LEU A 43 10.68 22.72 9.63
N ASP A 44 10.68 22.27 10.88
CA ASP A 44 11.90 21.87 11.57
C ASP A 44 12.43 20.52 11.04
N ASP A 45 13.65 20.18 11.44
CA ASP A 45 14.34 18.96 11.02
C ASP A 45 13.60 17.71 11.49
N GLU A 46 12.96 17.75 12.67
CA GLU A 46 12.21 16.63 13.23
C GLU A 46 10.96 16.33 12.39
N THR A 47 10.18 17.35 12.05
CA THR A 47 8.98 17.21 11.22
C THR A 47 9.33 16.76 9.80
N THR A 48 10.44 17.28 9.25
CA THR A 48 10.97 16.82 7.97
C THR A 48 11.32 15.33 8.01
N MET A 49 12.00 14.89 9.08
CA MET A 49 12.31 13.48 9.29
C MET A 49 11.03 12.63 9.38
N TYR A 50 10.00 13.07 10.09
CA TYR A 50 8.72 12.35 10.18
C TYR A 50 8.05 12.17 8.82
N PHE A 51 7.99 13.21 7.97
CA PHE A 51 7.43 13.07 6.62
C PHE A 51 8.20 12.06 5.77
N GLN A 52 9.53 12.07 5.87
CA GLN A 52 10.37 11.09 5.17
C GLN A 52 10.15 9.67 5.68
N GLN A 53 10.00 9.48 6.99
CA GLN A 53 9.70 8.19 7.60
C GLN A 53 8.33 7.66 7.14
N ILE A 54 7.31 8.51 7.11
CA ILE A 54 5.97 8.14 6.61
C ILE A 54 6.06 7.66 5.16
N ARG A 55 6.69 8.44 4.29
CA ARG A 55 6.90 8.08 2.87
C ARG A 55 7.62 6.74 2.74
N ASN A 56 8.70 6.54 3.49
CA ASN A 56 9.48 5.31 3.45
C ASN A 56 8.65 4.11 3.93
N ARG A 57 7.85 4.29 4.99
CA ARG A 57 7.01 3.21 5.54
C ARG A 57 5.89 2.83 4.56
N CYS A 58 5.24 3.81 3.93
CA CYS A 58 4.25 3.55 2.87
C CYS A 58 4.86 2.72 1.73
N ASN A 59 6.05 3.10 1.25
CA ASN A 59 6.75 2.35 0.20
C ASN A 59 7.07 0.90 0.60
N VAL A 60 7.51 0.68 1.85
CA VAL A 60 7.77 -0.67 2.38
C VAL A 60 6.49 -1.50 2.46
N ILE A 61 5.39 -0.90 2.94
CA ILE A 61 4.08 -1.58 3.03
C ILE A 61 3.62 -2.01 1.63
N SER A 62 3.59 -1.10 0.66
CA SER A 62 3.17 -1.42 -0.71
C SER A 62 4.02 -2.53 -1.33
N LYS A 63 5.36 -2.47 -1.17
CA LYS A 63 6.27 -3.53 -1.64
C LYS A 63 6.00 -4.89 -0.98
N ASN A 64 5.75 -4.91 0.32
CA ASN A 64 5.47 -6.14 1.05
C ASN A 64 4.13 -6.74 0.63
N ILE A 65 3.11 -5.92 0.38
CA ILE A 65 1.82 -6.39 -0.15
C ILE A 65 2.02 -7.02 -1.54
N TYR A 66 2.74 -6.36 -2.46
CA TYR A 66 3.04 -6.92 -3.78
C TYR A 66 3.80 -8.25 -3.70
N LYS A 67 4.82 -8.33 -2.85
CA LYS A 67 5.62 -9.54 -2.68
C LYS A 67 4.76 -10.70 -2.16
N ASN A 68 4.01 -10.47 -1.09
CA ASN A 68 3.18 -11.51 -0.48
C ASN A 68 1.96 -11.88 -1.34
N ALA A 69 1.46 -10.97 -2.19
CA ALA A 69 0.40 -11.27 -3.16
C ALA A 69 0.83 -12.31 -4.21
N ASN A 70 2.11 -12.30 -4.59
CA ASN A 70 2.69 -13.26 -5.54
C ASN A 70 3.05 -14.61 -4.89
N ASP A 71 3.22 -14.64 -3.56
CA ASP A 71 3.53 -15.84 -2.79
C ASP A 71 2.28 -16.61 -2.32
N PHE A 72 1.06 -16.15 -2.66
CA PHE A 72 -0.15 -16.93 -2.42
C PHE A 72 -0.11 -18.18 -3.32
N PRO A 73 -0.19 -19.40 -2.75
CA PRO A 73 -0.15 -20.61 -3.54
C PRO A 73 -1.33 -20.58 -4.52
N SER A 74 -1.02 -20.62 -5.81
CA SER A 74 -2.00 -21.02 -6.82
C SER A 74 -2.47 -22.41 -6.41
N SER A 75 -3.70 -22.48 -5.91
CA SER A 75 -4.31 -23.74 -5.53
C SER A 75 -4.61 -24.48 -6.84
N ASN A 76 -3.64 -25.24 -7.33
CA ASN A 76 -3.87 -26.28 -8.32
C ASN A 76 -4.47 -27.51 -7.63
#